data_AF-A0A7C4ZUA3-F1
#
_entry.id   AF-A0A7C4ZUA3-F1
#
_cell.length_a   1.000
_cell.length_b   1.000
_cell.length_c   1.000
_cell.angle_alpha   90.00
_cell.angle_beta   90.00
_cell.angle_gamma   90.00
#
_symmetry.space_group_name_H-M   'P 1'
#
loop_
_entity.id
_entity.type
_entity.pdbx_description
1 polymer ?
#
loop_
_entity_poly.entity_id
_entity_poly.type
_entity_poly.pdbx_seq_one_letter_code
_entity_poly.pdbx_strand_id
1 'polypeptide(L)'
;MSSANMPKRSTENLKIRDLRAGMDGVTTTGRITKISEKMEVETKFGKSHLAVALLVDETESIRLNLWRWQIDLVKVGDIIRIENGFVRSFKDQLELNVGSKGKITLISKSR
;
A
#
# COMPACT_ATOMS: atom_id res chain seq x y z
N MET A 1 -5.45 37.72 18.41
CA MET A 1 -4.75 36.65 17.69
C MET A 1 -5.32 35.33 18.16
N SER A 2 -6.32 34.75 17.48
CA SER A 2 -6.89 33.46 17.89
C SER A 2 -7.46 32.70 16.69
N SER A 3 -7.13 31.40 16.67
CA SER A 3 -7.63 30.34 15.78
C SER A 3 -7.24 30.42 14.31
N ALA A 4 -6.02 29.95 14.02
CA ALA A 4 -5.78 29.25 12.77
C ALA A 4 -6.62 27.95 12.79
N ASN A 5 -7.75 27.98 12.10
CA ASN A 5 -8.50 26.78 11.75
C ASN A 5 -7.62 25.94 10.80
N MET A 6 -6.79 25.06 11.35
CA MET A 6 -6.10 24.06 10.53
C MET A 6 -7.15 23.12 9.96
N PRO A 7 -7.26 22.96 8.63
CA PRO A 7 -8.08 21.90 8.09
C PRO A 7 -7.49 20.58 8.59
N LYS A 8 -8.29 19.80 9.34
CA LYS A 8 -8.01 18.37 9.50
C LYS A 8 -7.93 17.82 8.08
N ARG A 9 -6.72 17.46 7.61
CA ARG A 9 -6.56 16.68 6.38
C ARG A 9 -7.28 15.36 6.65
N SER A 10 -8.56 15.28 6.33
CA SER A 10 -9.27 14.02 6.27
C SER A 10 -8.60 13.25 5.15
N THR A 11 -7.69 12.35 5.51
CA THR A 11 -7.13 11.41 4.55
C THR A 11 -8.23 10.42 4.22
N GLU A 12 -9.02 10.78 3.20
CA GLU A 12 -10.16 10.00 2.75
C GLU A 12 -9.73 8.57 2.42
N ASN A 13 -10.49 7.59 2.91
CA ASN A 13 -10.21 6.19 2.64
C ASN A 13 -10.85 5.81 1.31
N LEU A 14 -10.04 5.82 0.25
CA LEU A 14 -10.44 5.50 -1.11
C LEU A 14 -10.68 4.00 -1.28
N LYS A 15 -11.64 3.65 -2.14
CA LYS A 15 -11.83 2.28 -2.63
C LYS A 15 -10.77 1.93 -3.66
N ILE A 16 -10.41 0.65 -3.72
CA ILE A 16 -9.37 0.17 -4.62
C ILE A 16 -9.75 0.41 -6.09
N ARG A 17 -11.03 0.21 -6.45
CA ARG A 17 -11.55 0.51 -7.79
C ARG A 17 -11.34 1.96 -8.23
N ASP A 18 -11.20 2.92 -7.30
CA ASP A 18 -11.04 4.33 -7.63
C ASP A 18 -9.58 4.75 -7.81
N LEU A 19 -8.64 3.84 -7.56
CA LEU A 19 -7.21 4.10 -7.71
C LEU A 19 -6.81 4.17 -9.18
N ARG A 20 -5.97 5.15 -9.51
CA ARG A 20 -5.49 5.43 -10.87
C ARG A 20 -3.98 5.63 -10.85
N ALA A 21 -3.32 5.29 -11.96
CA ALA A 21 -1.89 5.53 -12.11
C ALA A 21 -1.58 7.03 -11.92
N GLY A 22 -0.50 7.32 -11.18
CA GLY A 22 -0.06 8.69 -10.90
C GLY A 22 -0.65 9.31 -9.64
N MET A 23 -1.59 8.65 -8.95
CA MET A 23 -2.07 9.13 -7.65
C MET A 23 -0.98 8.98 -6.58
N ASP A 24 -0.86 10.00 -5.72
CA ASP A 24 0.00 10.01 -4.53
C ASP A 24 -0.86 10.40 -3.31
N GLY A 25 -0.40 10.12 -2.09
CA GLY A 25 -1.16 10.45 -0.87
C GLY A 25 -2.38 9.55 -0.64
N VAL A 26 -2.47 8.43 -1.35
CA VAL A 26 -3.61 7.51 -1.28
C VAL A 26 -3.68 6.85 0.08
N THR A 27 -4.89 6.75 0.61
CA THR A 27 -5.19 5.95 1.78
C THR A 27 -6.30 4.96 1.45
N THR A 28 -6.06 3.68 1.73
CA THR A 28 -7.00 2.61 1.44
C THR A 28 -6.82 1.48 2.46
N THR A 29 -7.85 0.65 2.61
CA THR A 29 -7.86 -0.47 3.56
C THR A 29 -8.35 -1.72 2.85
N GLY A 30 -7.67 -2.83 3.06
CA GLY A 30 -8.03 -4.10 2.42
C GLY A 30 -7.42 -5.31 3.11
N ARG A 31 -7.84 -6.49 2.68
CA ARG A 31 -7.30 -7.78 3.12
C ARG A 31 -6.21 -8.25 2.18
N ILE A 32 -5.12 -8.77 2.74
CA ILE A 32 -4.10 -9.49 1.99
C ILE A 32 -4.62 -10.89 1.66
N THR A 33 -4.74 -11.22 0.38
CA THR A 33 -5.22 -12.54 -0.06
C THR A 33 -4.13 -13.43 -0.61
N LYS A 34 -3.02 -12.84 -1.07
CA LYS A 34 -1.83 -13.54 -1.58
C LYS A 34 -0.59 -12.72 -1.27
N ILE A 35 0.54 -13.38 -1.10
CA ILE A 35 1.88 -12.79 -1.08
C ILE A 35 2.77 -13.69 -1.93
N SER A 36 3.52 -13.13 -2.88
CA SER A 36 4.50 -13.88 -3.66
C SER A 36 5.69 -14.32 -2.79
N GLU A 37 6.54 -15.18 -3.34
CA GLU A 37 7.86 -15.38 -2.77
C GLU A 37 8.66 -14.07 -2.74
N LYS A 38 9.58 -13.98 -1.77
CA LYS A 38 10.53 -12.88 -1.64
C LYS A 38 11.56 -13.00 -2.77
N MET A 39 11.64 -11.96 -3.60
CA MET A 39 12.56 -11.87 -4.72
C MET A 39 13.69 -10.89 -4.40
N GLU A 40 14.92 -11.22 -4.80
CA GLU A 40 16.00 -10.24 -4.89
C GLU A 40 15.88 -9.48 -6.22
N VAL A 41 15.93 -8.15 -6.16
CA VAL A 41 15.80 -7.28 -7.32
C VAL A 41 16.93 -6.25 -7.32
N GLU A 42 17.51 -6.00 -8.50
CA GLU A 42 18.50 -4.94 -8.69
C GLU A 42 17.76 -3.60 -8.84
N THR A 43 18.14 -2.62 -8.03
CA THR A 43 17.59 -1.25 -8.11
C THR A 43 18.71 -0.27 -8.45
N LYS A 44 18.37 0.98 -8.80
CA LYS A 44 19.39 2.03 -8.98
C LYS A 44 20.24 2.31 -7.73
N PHE A 45 19.83 1.79 -6.57
CA PHE A 45 20.53 1.91 -5.30
C PHE A 45 21.17 0.58 -4.84
N GLY A 46 21.29 -0.39 -5.75
CA GLY A 46 21.78 -1.75 -5.49
C GLY A 46 20.66 -2.76 -5.23
N LYS A 47 21.07 -3.97 -4.83
CA LYS A 47 20.18 -5.09 -4.52
C LYS A 47 19.20 -4.77 -3.39
N SER A 48 17.96 -5.22 -3.55
CA SER A 48 16.91 -5.12 -2.55
C SER A 48 15.98 -6.33 -2.62
N HIS A 49 15.10 -6.45 -1.63
CA HIS A 49 14.07 -7.49 -1.62
C HIS A 49 12.68 -6.90 -1.88
N LEU A 50 11.89 -7.64 -2.65
CA LEU A 50 10.51 -7.32 -3.01
C LEU A 50 9.64 -8.57 -2.86
N ALA A 51 8.46 -8.43 -2.27
CA ALA A 51 7.37 -9.37 -2.43
C ALA A 51 6.14 -8.61 -2.93
N VAL A 52 5.32 -9.24 -3.77
CA VAL A 52 4.08 -8.67 -4.27
C VAL A 52 2.92 -9.30 -3.52
N ALA A 53 2.14 -8.48 -2.83
CA ALA A 53 0.90 -8.90 -2.21
C ALA A 53 -0.32 -8.51 -3.07
N LEU A 54 -1.41 -9.25 -2.92
CA LEU A 54 -2.70 -8.88 -3.47
C LEU A 54 -3.60 -8.34 -2.36
N LEU A 55 -3.83 -7.03 -2.38
CA LEU A 55 -4.70 -6.33 -1.44
C LEU A 55 -6.10 -6.23 -2.05
N VAL A 56 -7.12 -6.65 -1.30
CA VAL A 56 -8.50 -6.76 -1.78
C VAL A 56 -9.43 -6.04 -0.83
N ASP A 57 -10.29 -5.17 -1.36
CA ASP A 57 -11.43 -4.60 -0.64
C ASP A 57 -12.73 -5.17 -1.24
N GLU A 58 -13.89 -4.61 -0.90
CA GLU A 58 -15.16 -5.08 -1.45
C GLU A 58 -15.39 -4.69 -2.92
N THR A 59 -14.57 -3.81 -3.47
CA THR A 59 -14.69 -3.32 -4.84
C THR A 59 -13.83 -4.11 -5.81
N GLU A 60 -12.52 -4.13 -5.61
CA GLU A 60 -11.53 -4.73 -6.52
C GLU A 60 -10.24 -5.11 -5.75
N SER A 61 -9.25 -5.60 -6.49
CA SER A 61 -7.93 -5.95 -5.96
C SER A 61 -6.82 -5.11 -6.60
N ILE A 62 -5.78 -4.80 -5.84
CA ILE A 62 -4.58 -4.13 -6.36
C ILE A 62 -3.32 -4.85 -5.89
N ARG A 63 -2.29 -4.83 -6.73
CA ARG A 63 -0.96 -5.31 -6.38
C ARG A 63 -0.32 -4.33 -5.39
N LEU A 64 0.16 -4.81 -4.27
CA LEU A 64 0.90 -4.05 -3.28
C LEU A 64 2.36 -4.51 -3.28
N ASN A 65 3.27 -3.61 -3.64
CA ASN A 65 4.70 -3.89 -3.59
C ASN A 65 5.23 -3.70 -2.16
N LEU A 66 5.66 -4.79 -1.54
CA LEU A 66 6.24 -4.81 -0.20
C LEU A 66 7.77 -4.83 -0.31
N TRP A 67 8.40 -3.73 0.08
CA TRP A 67 9.85 -3.57 0.01
C TRP A 67 10.54 -3.86 1.34
N ARG A 68 11.63 -4.62 1.29
CA ARG A 68 12.53 -4.83 2.43
C ARG A 68 11.77 -5.34 3.66
N TRP A 69 11.79 -4.59 4.77
CA TRP A 69 11.13 -4.91 6.03
C TRP A 69 9.60 -4.94 5.93
N GLN A 70 8.99 -4.32 4.91
CA GLN A 70 7.54 -4.34 4.72
C GLN A 70 7.01 -5.75 4.43
N ILE A 71 7.85 -6.63 3.88
CA ILE A 71 7.51 -8.02 3.58
C ILE A 71 7.11 -8.76 4.86
N ASP A 72 7.82 -8.49 5.95
CA ASP A 72 7.65 -9.19 7.23
C ASP A 72 6.53 -8.59 8.10
N LEU A 73 5.94 -7.46 7.70
CA LEU A 73 4.87 -6.78 8.46
C LEU A 73 3.50 -7.43 8.31
N VAL A 74 3.28 -8.20 7.24
CA VAL A 74 1.96 -8.63 6.82
C VAL A 74 1.95 -10.11 6.45
N LYS A 75 0.81 -10.75 6.64
CA LYS A 75 0.56 -12.14 6.28
C LYS A 75 -0.72 -12.26 5.45
N VAL A 76 -0.83 -13.37 4.72
CA VAL A 76 -2.09 -13.73 4.07
C VAL A 76 -3.19 -13.83 5.13
N GLY A 77 -4.31 -13.16 4.87
CA GLY A 77 -5.46 -13.05 5.76
C GLY A 77 -5.49 -11.76 6.59
N ASP A 78 -4.38 -11.04 6.72
CA ASP A 78 -4.35 -9.78 7.47
C ASP A 78 -5.21 -8.72 6.78
N ILE A 79 -5.88 -7.89 7.57
CA ILE A 79 -6.49 -6.64 7.10
C ILE A 79 -5.55 -5.51 7.45
N ILE A 80 -5.14 -4.75 6.45
CA ILE A 80 -4.20 -3.65 6.60
C ILE A 80 -4.78 -2.34 6.07
N ARG A 81 -4.31 -1.24 6.65
CA ARG A 81 -4.52 0.11 6.15
C ARG A 81 -3.21 0.65 5.61
N ILE A 82 -3.26 1.14 4.38
CA ILE A 82 -2.18 1.89 3.74
C ILE A 82 -2.49 3.37 3.89
N GLU A 83 -1.52 4.15 4.36
CA GLU A 83 -1.61 5.61 4.47
C GLU A 83 -0.48 6.26 3.67
N ASN A 84 -0.82 7.32 2.93
CA ASN A 84 0.11 8.06 2.09
C ASN A 84 0.90 7.16 1.12
N GLY A 85 0.19 6.21 0.51
CA GLY A 85 0.68 5.37 -0.58
C GLY A 85 0.65 6.09 -1.92
N PHE A 86 1.28 5.49 -2.92
CA PHE A 86 1.29 6.00 -4.28
C PHE A 86 1.05 4.89 -5.29
N VAL A 87 0.35 5.22 -6.37
CA VAL A 87 -0.08 4.28 -7.41
C VAL A 87 0.76 4.53 -8.66
N ARG A 88 1.35 3.47 -9.19
CA ARG A 88 2.07 3.47 -10.47
C ARG A 88 1.50 2.39 -11.37
N SER A 89 1.76 2.51 -12.67
CA SER A 89 1.51 1.42 -13.61
C SER A 89 2.85 0.77 -13.96
N PHE A 90 2.90 -0.56 -13.93
CA PHE A 90 4.04 -1.34 -14.39
C PHE A 90 3.53 -2.52 -15.21
N LYS A 91 4.01 -2.64 -16.45
CA LYS A 91 3.53 -3.65 -17.43
C LYS A 91 2.00 -3.71 -17.50
N ASP A 92 1.37 -2.54 -17.64
CA ASP A 92 -0.08 -2.36 -17.73
C ASP A 92 -0.89 -2.84 -16.53
N GLN A 93 -0.24 -2.95 -15.35
CA GLN A 93 -0.89 -3.29 -14.09
C GLN A 93 -0.71 -2.16 -13.07
N LEU A 94 -1.77 -1.82 -12.36
CA LEU A 94 -1.69 -0.87 -11.25
C LEU A 94 -1.00 -1.51 -10.05
N GLU A 95 -0.02 -0.81 -9.50
CA GLU A 95 0.72 -1.20 -8.31
C GLU A 95 0.65 -0.08 -7.27
N LEU A 96 0.15 -0.43 -6.08
CA LEU A 96 0.22 0.38 -4.88
C LEU A 96 1.58 0.18 -4.21
N ASN A 97 2.20 1.29 -3.82
CA ASN A 97 3.51 1.32 -3.20
C ASN A 97 3.47 2.20 -1.95
N VAL A 98 4.31 1.89 -0.96
CA VAL A 98 4.43 2.67 0.28
C VAL A 98 5.86 3.16 0.43
N GLY A 99 6.05 4.47 0.25
CA GLY A 99 7.36 5.13 0.38
C GLY A 99 7.68 5.51 1.82
N SER A 100 8.77 6.27 2.02
CA SER A 100 9.24 6.71 3.34
C SER A 100 8.25 7.57 4.13
N LYS A 101 7.35 8.27 3.44
CA LYS A 101 6.29 9.07 4.07
C LYS A 101 5.00 8.29 4.30
N GLY A 102 4.92 7.05 3.82
CA GLY A 102 3.76 6.19 3.92
C GLY A 102 3.83 5.26 5.11
N LYS A 103 2.69 4.65 5.44
CA LYS A 103 2.57 3.72 6.56
C LYS A 103 1.69 2.52 6.20
N ILE A 104 2.09 1.35 6.68
CA ILE A 104 1.28 0.14 6.69
C ILE A 104 0.88 -0.11 8.14
N THR A 105 -0.42 -0.15 8.41
CA THR A 105 -0.96 -0.43 9.75
C THR A 105 -1.79 -1.70 9.70
N LEU A 106 -1.47 -2.66 10.57
CA LEU A 106 -2.26 -3.87 10.76
C LEU A 106 -3.54 -3.52 11.52
N ILE A 107 -4.70 -3.75 10.90
CA ILE A 107 -6.02 -3.47 11.47
C ILE A 107 -6.62 -4.73 12.10
N SER A 108 -6.44 -5.88 11.45
CA SER A 108 -6.87 -7.17 11.97
C SER A 108 -5.88 -8.24 11.54
N LYS A 109 -5.50 -9.12 12.47
CA LYS A 109 -4.61 -10.26 12.18
C LYS A 109 -5.38 -11.40 11.55
N SER A 110 -4.74 -12.07 10.60
CA SER A 110 -5.01 -13.45 10.24
C SER A 110 -5.04 -14.32 11.49
N ARG A 111 -6.03 -15.22 11.57
CA ARG A 111 -6.11 -16.23 12.63
C ARG A 111 -5.18 -17.39 12.33
#